data_AF-A0A0C3N279-F1
#
_entry.id   AF-A0A0C3N279-F1
#
_cell.length_a   1.000
_cell.length_b   1.000
_cell.length_c   1.000
_cell.angle_alpha   90.00
_cell.angle_beta   90.00
_cell.angle_gamma   90.00
#
_symmetry.space_group_name_H-M   'P 1'
#
loop_
_entity.id
_entity.type
_entity.pdbx_description
1 polymer ?
#
loop_
_entity_poly.entity_id
_entity_poly.type
_entity_poly.pdbx_seq_one_letter_code
_entity_poly.pdbx_strand_id
1 'polypeptide(L)'
;MIQRHGWNLLFHDCLIAQLQKLDAAAARVRAQDPERYESNANTKLFAALANLIFETVPGDPNREEYRQGNTMGPGFRHWRRAKIGRRFRLFFRFDSKTRIIIFAWVNDENTLRSAD
;
A
#
# COMPACT_ATOMS: atom_id res chain seq x y z
N MET A 1 -17.19 1.77 -7.53
CA MET A 1 -16.76 1.33 -6.18
C MET A 1 -16.10 -0.02 -6.34
N ILE A 2 -14.85 -0.20 -5.88
CA ILE A 2 -14.13 -1.47 -6.03
C ILE A 2 -14.44 -2.33 -4.81
N GLN A 3 -14.82 -3.59 -5.04
CA GLN A 3 -15.09 -4.55 -3.98
C GLN A 3 -14.20 -5.78 -4.09
N ARG A 4 -13.65 -6.22 -2.95
CA ARG A 4 -12.82 -7.44 -2.83
C ARG A 4 -13.08 -8.08 -1.49
N HIS A 5 -13.21 -9.41 -1.44
CA HIS A 5 -13.42 -10.17 -0.20
C HIS A 5 -14.55 -9.63 0.70
N GLY A 6 -15.60 -9.04 0.09
CA GLY A 6 -16.72 -8.43 0.82
C GLY A 6 -16.44 -7.05 1.44
N TRP A 7 -15.30 -6.43 1.11
CA TRP A 7 -14.92 -5.08 1.52
C TRP A 7 -15.05 -4.08 0.38
N ASN A 8 -15.50 -2.87 0.70
CA ASN A 8 -15.42 -1.70 -0.17
C ASN A 8 -14.04 -1.07 -0.06
N LEU A 9 -13.32 -0.98 -1.17
CA LEU A 9 -11.98 -0.40 -1.21
C LEU A 9 -12.07 1.05 -1.66
N LEU A 10 -11.55 1.93 -0.80
CA LEU A 10 -11.39 3.36 -1.06
C LEU A 10 -9.91 3.71 -1.08
N PHE A 11 -9.58 4.71 -1.89
CA PHE A 11 -8.21 5.13 -2.15
C PHE A 11 -8.09 6.61 -1.88
N HIS A 12 -7.14 6.99 -1.05
CA HIS A 12 -6.79 8.39 -0.86
C HIS A 12 -5.98 8.90 -2.06
N ASP A 13 -6.14 10.16 -2.43
CA ASP A 13 -5.48 10.76 -3.59
C ASP A 13 -3.95 10.65 -3.53
N CYS A 14 -3.37 10.70 -2.32
CA CYS A 14 -1.93 10.48 -2.11
C CYS A 14 -1.48 9.12 -2.66
N LEU A 15 -2.18 8.03 -2.30
CA LEU A 15 -1.85 6.71 -2.79
C LEU A 15 -2.06 6.59 -4.31
N ILE A 16 -3.14 7.17 -4.83
CA ILE A 16 -3.41 7.17 -6.27
C ILE A 16 -2.25 7.81 -7.03
N ALA A 17 -1.79 8.98 -6.59
CA ALA A 17 -0.66 9.67 -7.18
C ALA A 17 0.65 8.85 -7.09
N GLN A 18 0.88 8.13 -5.98
CA GLN A 18 2.03 7.24 -5.83
C GLN A 18 1.97 6.04 -6.79
N LEU A 19 0.81 5.41 -6.94
CA LEU A 19 0.61 4.29 -7.86
C LEU A 19 0.79 4.72 -9.32
N GLN A 20 0.26 5.88 -9.70
CA GLN A 20 0.45 6.44 -11.05
C GLN A 20 1.92 6.71 -11.36
N LYS A 21 2.69 7.23 -10.39
CA LYS A 21 4.15 7.43 -10.56
C LYS A 21 4.88 6.11 -10.73
N LEU A 22 4.54 5.08 -9.94
CA LEU A 22 5.14 3.75 -10.05
C LEU A 22 4.82 3.09 -11.39
N ASP A 23 3.57 3.18 -11.84
CA ASP A 23 3.13 2.63 -13.12
C ASP A 23 3.86 3.32 -14.29
N ALA A 24 3.93 4.65 -14.30
CA ALA A 24 4.68 5.40 -15.30
C ALA A 24 6.18 5.03 -15.31
N ALA A 25 6.79 4.84 -14.13
CA ALA A 25 8.18 4.42 -14.03
C ALA A 25 8.38 2.99 -14.56
N ALA A 26 7.46 2.07 -14.26
CA ALA A 26 7.49 0.70 -14.77
C ALA A 26 7.30 0.67 -16.30
N ALA A 27 6.34 1.44 -16.83
CA ALA A 27 6.08 1.53 -18.27
C ALA A 27 7.29 2.03 -19.06
N ARG A 28 8.02 3.04 -18.53
CA ARG A 28 9.26 3.53 -19.14
C ARG A 28 10.33 2.46 -19.23
N VAL A 29 10.52 1.69 -18.16
CA VAL A 29 11.47 0.57 -18.14
C VAL A 29 11.06 -0.49 -19.14
N ARG A 30 9.77 -0.84 -19.21
CA ARG A 30 9.27 -1.82 -20.18
C ARG A 30 9.57 -1.43 -21.62
N ALA A 31 9.43 -0.13 -21.93
CA ALA A 31 9.72 0.39 -23.26
C ALA A 31 11.22 0.42 -23.58
N GLN A 32 12.08 0.58 -22.58
CA GLN A 32 13.54 0.68 -22.75
C GLN A 32 14.24 -0.68 -22.73
N ASP A 33 13.78 -1.62 -21.90
CA ASP A 33 14.42 -2.92 -21.69
C ASP A 33 13.35 -3.97 -21.30
N PRO A 34 12.69 -4.60 -22.29
CA PRO A 34 11.64 -5.59 -22.05
C PRO A 34 12.14 -6.84 -21.31
N GLU A 35 13.40 -7.23 -21.47
CA GLU A 35 13.99 -8.40 -20.83
C GLU A 35 14.30 -8.17 -19.35
N ARG A 36 14.69 -6.95 -18.95
CA ARG A 36 14.89 -6.60 -17.52
C ARG A 36 13.65 -6.07 -16.82
N TYR A 37 12.54 -5.87 -17.52
CA TYR A 37 11.31 -5.32 -16.98
C TYR A 37 10.76 -6.11 -15.78
N GLU A 38 10.76 -7.45 -15.86
CA GLU A 38 10.30 -8.32 -14.77
C GLU A 38 11.23 -8.29 -13.55
N SER A 39 12.50 -7.94 -13.76
CA SER A 39 13.51 -7.85 -12.70
C SER A 39 13.53 -6.49 -12.00
N ASN A 40 12.89 -5.46 -12.58
CA ASN A 40 12.91 -4.10 -12.06
C ASN A 40 12.17 -3.99 -10.71
N ALA A 41 12.80 -3.29 -9.76
CA ALA A 41 12.27 -3.07 -8.42
C ALA A 41 10.89 -2.36 -8.42
N ASN A 42 10.65 -1.43 -9.35
CA ASN A 42 9.39 -0.70 -9.46
C ASN A 42 8.24 -1.61 -9.92
N THR A 43 8.49 -2.48 -10.90
CA THR A 43 7.51 -3.46 -11.37
C THR A 43 7.15 -4.43 -10.25
N LYS A 44 8.15 -4.94 -9.52
CA LYS A 44 7.95 -5.83 -8.37
C LYS A 44 7.19 -5.14 -7.23
N LEU A 45 7.51 -3.89 -6.93
CA LEU A 45 6.81 -3.11 -5.91
C LEU A 45 5.35 -2.86 -6.30
N PHE A 46 5.08 -2.50 -7.56
CA PHE A 46 3.73 -2.28 -8.05
C PHE A 46 2.89 -3.57 -7.97
N ALA A 47 3.44 -4.70 -8.42
CA ALA A 47 2.77 -6.01 -8.31
C ALA A 47 2.51 -6.40 -6.85
N ALA A 48 3.47 -6.18 -5.94
CA ALA A 48 3.30 -6.46 -4.52
C ALA A 48 2.23 -5.56 -3.87
N LEU A 49 2.17 -4.28 -4.26
CA LEU A 49 1.13 -3.36 -3.81
C LEU A 49 -0.25 -3.78 -4.30
N ALA A 50 -0.39 -4.12 -5.58
CA ALA A 50 -1.64 -4.59 -6.15
C ALA A 50 -2.14 -5.84 -5.41
N ASN A 51 -1.26 -6.82 -5.16
CA ASN A 51 -1.62 -8.02 -4.41
C ASN A 51 -2.07 -7.70 -2.97
N LEU A 52 -1.36 -6.82 -2.26
CA LEU A 52 -1.78 -6.41 -0.92
C LEU A 52 -3.15 -5.71 -0.93
N ILE A 53 -3.35 -4.78 -1.86
CA ILE A 53 -4.55 -3.95 -1.94
C ILE A 53 -5.78 -4.77 -2.31
N PHE A 54 -5.66 -5.67 -3.29
CA PHE A 54 -6.81 -6.36 -3.85
C PHE A 54 -7.07 -7.73 -3.24
N GLU A 55 -6.06 -8.39 -2.68
CA GLU A 55 -6.20 -9.77 -2.22
C GLU A 55 -5.84 -9.92 -0.73
N THR A 56 -4.60 -9.63 -0.34
CA THR A 56 -4.12 -9.98 1.01
C THR A 56 -4.81 -9.18 2.11
N VAL A 57 -4.89 -7.85 1.99
CA VAL A 57 -5.48 -7.00 3.03
C VAL A 57 -6.99 -7.18 3.11
N PRO A 58 -7.75 -7.21 2.00
CA PRO A 58 -9.20 -7.46 2.10
C PRO A 58 -9.54 -8.87 2.58
N GLY A 59 -8.67 -9.87 2.41
CA GLY A 59 -8.88 -11.21 2.96
C GLY A 59 -8.98 -11.23 4.49
N ASP A 60 -8.17 -10.41 5.19
CA ASP A 60 -8.35 -10.11 6.62
C ASP A 60 -7.61 -8.82 6.99
N PRO A 61 -8.30 -7.66 7.09
CA PRO A 61 -7.64 -6.38 7.39
C PRO A 61 -7.30 -6.21 8.89
N ASN A 62 -7.75 -7.11 9.77
CA ASN A 62 -7.54 -7.00 11.22
C ASN A 62 -6.39 -7.88 11.75
N ARG A 63 -5.61 -8.51 10.86
CA ARG A 63 -4.43 -9.30 11.26
C ARG A 63 -3.52 -8.52 12.21
N GLU A 64 -3.01 -9.24 13.21
CA GLU A 64 -2.16 -8.64 14.24
C GLU A 64 -0.87 -8.07 13.67
N GLU A 65 -0.34 -8.68 12.61
CA GLU A 65 0.87 -8.24 11.89
C GLU A 65 0.73 -6.82 11.31
N TYR A 66 -0.50 -6.35 11.06
CA TYR A 66 -0.79 -5.02 10.56
C TYR A 66 -0.91 -3.98 11.67
N ARG A 67 -1.04 -4.38 12.93
CA ARG A 67 -1.15 -3.44 14.05
C ARG A 67 0.17 -2.70 14.24
N GLN A 68 0.07 -1.40 14.48
CA GLN A 68 1.22 -0.60 14.89
C GLN A 68 1.42 -0.74 16.40
N GLY A 69 2.67 -0.74 16.84
CA GLY A 69 3.00 -0.69 18.26
C GLY A 69 2.58 0.65 18.88
N ASN A 70 2.68 0.75 20.21
CA ASN A 70 2.19 1.91 20.96
C ASN A 70 3.08 3.17 20.87
N THR A 71 4.17 3.13 20.11
CA THR A 71 5.21 4.18 20.10
C THR A 71 4.70 5.57 19.67
N MET A 72 3.68 5.63 18.81
CA MET A 72 3.08 6.91 18.38
C MET A 72 1.89 7.36 19.26
N GLY A 73 1.55 6.60 20.30
CA GLY A 73 0.44 6.89 21.18
C GLY A 73 -0.92 6.40 20.67
N PRO A 74 -1.96 6.52 21.50
CA PRO A 74 -3.27 5.91 21.28
C PRO A 74 -4.00 6.43 20.04
N GLY A 75 -3.73 7.68 19.64
CA GLY A 75 -4.36 8.36 18.52
C GLY A 75 -4.09 7.71 17.16
N PHE A 76 -3.00 6.96 17.00
CA PHE A 76 -2.62 6.34 15.72
C PHE A 76 -2.97 4.85 15.64
N ARG A 77 -3.60 4.27 16.67
CA ARG A 77 -3.97 2.85 16.71
C ARG A 77 -4.99 2.44 15.65
N HIS A 78 -5.68 3.41 15.04
CA HIS A 78 -6.60 3.16 13.94
C HIS A 78 -5.88 2.88 12.62
N TRP A 79 -4.60 3.24 12.50
CA TRP A 79 -3.81 2.90 11.34
C TRP A 79 -3.33 1.45 11.40
N ARG A 80 -3.30 0.83 10.22
CA ARG A 80 -2.72 -0.47 9.94
C ARG A 80 -1.58 -0.32 8.95
N ARG A 81 -0.65 -1.27 8.97
CA ARG A 81 0.56 -1.23 8.16
C ARG A 81 0.94 -2.61 7.63
N ALA A 82 0.76 -2.84 6.34
CA ALA A 82 1.25 -4.03 5.66
C ALA A 82 2.69 -3.79 5.16
N LYS A 83 3.56 -4.79 5.32
CA LYS A 83 4.99 -4.70 4.93
C LYS A 83 5.22 -5.29 3.54
N ILE A 84 6.04 -4.63 2.73
CA ILE A 84 6.55 -5.13 1.45
C ILE A 84 8.07 -5.14 1.51
N GLY A 85 8.64 -6.33 1.65
CA GLY A 85 10.06 -6.49 1.94
C GLY A 85 10.48 -5.74 3.21
N ARG A 86 11.70 -5.19 3.21
CA ARG A 86 12.26 -4.49 4.40
C ARG A 86 11.95 -2.99 4.43
N ARG A 87 11.68 -2.38 3.28
CA ARG A 87 11.71 -0.92 3.08
C ARG A 87 10.31 -0.31 3.00
N PHE A 88 9.41 -0.95 2.25
CA PHE A 88 8.10 -0.40 1.92
C PHE A 88 7.02 -0.91 2.85
N ARG A 89 6.06 -0.03 3.14
CA ARG A 89 4.93 -0.22 4.03
C ARG A 89 3.73 0.51 3.46
N LEU A 90 2.65 -0.22 3.25
CA LEU A 90 1.35 0.30 2.86
C LEU A 90 0.56 0.62 4.13
N PHE A 91 0.08 1.86 4.25
CA PHE A 91 -0.74 2.32 5.37
C PHE A 91 -2.21 2.39 4.98
N PHE A 92 -3.06 1.86 5.84
CA PHE A 92 -4.50 1.81 5.61
C PHE A 92 -5.29 1.89 6.92
N ARG A 93 -6.58 2.18 6.81
CA ARG A 93 -7.58 2.06 7.87
C ARG A 93 -8.68 1.14 7.40
N PHE A 94 -9.42 0.56 8.33
CA PHE A 94 -10.64 -0.14 7.99
C PHE A 94 -11.69 0.06 9.09
N ASP A 95 -12.94 -0.15 8.71
CA ASP A 95 -14.06 -0.24 9.64
C ASP A 95 -14.85 -1.53 9.36
N SER A 96 -14.82 -2.46 10.31
CA SER A 96 -15.51 -3.74 10.18
C SER A 96 -17.03 -3.59 10.11
N LYS A 97 -17.59 -2.53 10.72
CA LYS A 97 -19.04 -2.33 10.75
C LYS A 97 -19.57 -1.99 9.35
N THR A 98 -18.92 -1.05 8.67
CA THR A 98 -19.29 -0.64 7.30
C THR A 98 -18.60 -1.47 6.21
N ARG A 99 -17.67 -2.36 6.57
CA ARG A 99 -16.82 -3.14 5.66
C ARG A 99 -16.10 -2.26 4.64
N ILE A 100 -15.49 -1.19 5.11
CA ILE A 100 -14.69 -0.28 4.29
C ILE A 100 -13.21 -0.42 4.63
N ILE A 101 -12.36 -0.44 3.61
CA ILE A 101 -10.90 -0.30 3.73
C ILE A 101 -10.49 0.96 2.97
N ILE A 102 -9.76 1.85 3.64
CA ILE A 102 -9.21 3.07 3.05
C ILE A 102 -7.70 2.92 2.99
N PHE A 103 -7.16 2.77 1.78
CA PHE A 103 -5.72 2.75 1.54
C PHE A 103 -5.22 4.18 1.33
N ALA A 104 -4.23 4.60 2.12
CA ALA A 104 -3.92 6.02 2.27
C ALA A 104 -2.61 6.47 1.62
N TRP A 105 -1.52 5.74 1.89
CA TRP A 105 -0.21 5.99 1.28
C TRP A 105 0.75 4.80 1.46
N VAL A 106 1.84 4.82 0.70
CA VAL A 106 3.02 3.97 0.88
C VAL A 106 4.17 4.86 1.34
N ASN A 107 5.00 4.44 2.31
CA ASN A 107 6.22 5.19 2.60
C ASN A 107 7.19 5.05 1.42
N ASP A 108 7.83 6.14 0.98
CA ASP A 108 8.82 6.08 -0.10
C ASP A 108 10.25 5.90 0.46
N GLU A 109 11.24 5.83 -0.43
CA GLU A 109 12.67 5.78 -0.07
C GLU A 109 13.22 7.12 0.49
N ASN A 110 12.57 8.25 0.22
CA ASN A 110 13.02 9.60 0.57
C ASN A 110 12.37 10.20 1.83
N THR A 111 11.29 9.63 2.32
CA THR A 111 10.55 10.11 3.50
C THR A 111 11.04 9.39 4.76
N LEU A 112 12.35 9.44 4.97
CA LEU A 112 12.89 9.47 6.33
C LEU A 112 12.45 10.79 6.95
N ARG A 113 11.38 10.77 7.76
CA ARG A 113 11.01 11.82 8.72
C ARG A 113 11.15 13.27 8.20
N SER A 114 10.13 13.78 7.54
CA SER A 114 9.73 15.17 7.83
C SER A 114 8.62 15.08 8.87
N ALA A 115 9.03 15.11 10.14
CA ALA A 115 8.14 15.54 11.19
C ALA A 115 8.15 17.08 11.11
N ASP A 116 7.05 17.64 10.63
CA ASP A 116 6.68 19.03 10.93
C ASP A 116 5.65 18.99 12.08
#